data_AF-A0A9P5NC77-F1
#
_entry.id   AF-A0A9P5NC77-F1
#
_cell.length_a   1.000
_cell.length_b   1.000
_cell.length_c   1.000
_cell.angle_alpha   90.00
_cell.angle_beta   90.00
_cell.angle_gamma   90.00
#
_symmetry.space_group_name_H-M   'P 1'
#
loop_
_entity.id
_entity.type
_entity.pdbx_description
1 polymer ?
#
loop_
_entity_poly.entity_id
_entity_poly.type
_entity_poly.pdbx_seq_one_letter_code
_entity_poly.pdbx_strand_id
1 'polypeptide(L)' 'PHLVIIDGLDECSDSQVQCEVLDVILSSIYDHHLPFIFLITSRPEHELTSRFNRQDMDGVMS' A
#
# COMPACT_ATOMS: atom_id res chain seq x y z
N PRO A 1 12.92 -0.32 -14.33
CA PRO A 1 12.09 -0.28 -13.11
C PRO A 1 11.17 0.94 -13.17
N HIS A 2 9.86 0.75 -12.96
CA HIS A 2 8.88 1.83 -13.02
C HIS A 2 8.40 2.16 -11.60
N LEU A 3 8.59 3.40 -11.16
CA LEU A 3 8.18 3.87 -9.83
C LEU A 3 6.82 4.56 -9.93
N VAL A 4 5.89 4.15 -9.07
CA VAL A 4 4.60 4.81 -8.85
C VAL A 4 4.61 5.37 -7.43
N ILE A 5 4.33 6.67 -7.30
CA ILE A 5 4.28 7.38 -6.02
C ILE A 5 2.83 7.73 -5.73
N ILE A 6 2.37 7.37 -4.54
CA ILE A 6 1.05 7.74 -4.01
C ILE A 6 1.29 8.58 -2.77
N ASP A 7 1.00 9.87 -2.84
CA ASP A 7 1.15 10.83 -1.74
C ASP A 7 -0.21 11.26 -1.20
N GLY A 8 -0.41 11.11 0.11
CA GLY A 8 -1.65 11.44 0.80
C GLY A 8 -2.70 10.33 0.75
N LEU A 9 -2.32 9.05 0.88
CA LEU A 9 -3.31 7.95 0.91
C LEU A 9 -4.37 8.13 2.01
N ASP A 10 -3.99 8.76 3.13
CA ASP A 10 -4.89 9.09 4.24
C ASP A 10 -5.94 10.16 3.92
N GLU A 11 -5.82 10.88 2.80
CA GLU A 11 -6.84 11.85 2.36
C GLU A 11 -8.08 11.18 1.74
N CYS A 12 -8.06 9.85 1.58
CA CYS A 12 -9.25 9.10 1.18
C CYS A 12 -10.37 9.28 2.21
N SER A 13 -11.60 9.44 1.71
CA SER A 13 -12.78 9.75 2.53
C SER A 13 -13.20 8.66 3.52
N ASP A 14 -12.71 7.42 3.35
CA ASP A 14 -13.01 6.27 4.19
C ASP A 14 -11.80 5.33 4.24
N SER A 15 -11.54 4.71 5.39
CA SER A 15 -10.48 3.72 5.59
C SER A 15 -10.72 2.44 4.79
N GLN A 16 -11.97 2.13 4.45
CA GLN A 16 -12.26 1.03 3.53
C GLN A 16 -11.66 1.29 2.14
N VAL A 17 -11.77 2.52 1.63
CA VAL A 17 -11.20 2.89 0.32
C VAL A 17 -9.68 2.81 0.36
N GLN A 18 -9.06 3.23 1.46
CA GLN A 18 -7.62 3.09 1.67
C GLN A 18 -7.20 1.61 1.62
N CYS A 19 -7.95 0.72 2.27
CA CYS A 19 -7.69 -0.72 2.25
C CYS A 19 -7.82 -1.31 0.83
N GLU A 20 -8.87 -0.94 0.09
CA GLU A 20 -9.08 -1.41 -1.28
C GLU A 20 -7.93 -0.99 -2.21
N VAL A 21 -7.42 0.24 -2.07
CA VAL A 21 -6.23 0.71 -2.80
C VAL A 21 -5.01 -0.15 -2.48
N LEU A 22 -4.76 -0.43 -1.21
CA LEU A 22 -3.66 -1.30 -0.80
C LEU A 22 -3.82 -2.71 -1.38
N ASP A 23 -4.99 -3.33 -1.26
CA ASP A 23 -5.25 -4.68 -1.77
C ASP A 23 -5.04 -4.78 -3.30
N VAL A 24 -5.42 -3.74 -4.06
CA VAL A 24 -5.16 -3.66 -5.51
C VAL A 24 -3.66 -3.54 -5.79
N ILE A 25 -2.92 -2.71 -5.05
CA ILE A 25 -1.47 -2.58 -5.23
C ILE A 25 -0.79 -3.93 -4.95
N LEU A 26 -1.16 -4.58 -3.84
CA LEU A 26 -0.60 -5.88 -3.44
C LEU A 26 -0.87 -6.95 -4.49
N SER A 27 -2.11 -7.11 -4.95
CA SER A 27 -2.45 -8.08 -6.01
C SER A 27 -1.76 -7.78 -7.34
N SER A 28 -1.50 -6.51 -7.65
CA SER A 28 -0.75 -6.11 -8.84
C SER A 28 0.73 -6.56 -8.79
N ILE A 29 1.33 -6.57 -7.60
CA ILE A 29 2.71 -6.99 -7.38
C ILE A 29 2.80 -8.52 -7.27
N TYR A 30 1.98 -9.12 -6.43
CA TYR A 30 2.09 -10.54 -6.06
C TYR A 30 1.43 -11.47 -7.06
N ASP A 31 0.21 -11.17 -7.51
CA ASP A 31 -0.55 -12.08 -8.37
C ASP A 31 -0.22 -11.88 -9.86
N HIS A 32 0.09 -10.64 -10.24
CA HIS A 32 0.30 -10.25 -11.64
C HIS A 32 1.77 -10.00 -12.00
N HIS A 33 2.68 -10.04 -11.01
CA HIS A 33 4.12 -9.82 -11.19
C HIS A 33 4.47 -8.57 -12.02
N LEU A 34 3.70 -7.49 -11.85
CA LEU A 34 3.94 -6.28 -12.62
C LEU A 34 5.28 -5.64 -12.22
N PRO A 35 6.05 -5.08 -13.16
CA PRO A 35 7.38 -4.51 -12.90
C PRO A 35 7.30 -3.10 -12.30
N PHE A 36 6.39 -2.89 -11.33
CA PHE A 36 6.18 -1.62 -10.64
C PHE A 36 6.74 -1.67 -9.22
N ILE A 37 7.35 -0.57 -8.82
CA ILE A 37 7.73 -0.27 -7.43
C ILE A 37 6.74 0.78 -6.96
N PHE A 38 6.10 0.56 -5.81
CA PHE A 38 5.18 1.51 -5.21
C PHE A 38 5.82 2.16 -3.98
N LEU A 39 5.79 3.49 -3.92
CA LEU A 39 6.10 4.26 -2.72
C LEU A 39 4.82 4.95 -2.27
N ILE A 40 4.38 4.63 -1.05
CA ILE A 40 3.15 5.17 -0.46
C ILE A 40 3.55 6.07 0.71
N THR A 41 3.10 7.33 0.68
CA THR A 41 3.27 8.29 1.77
C THR A 41 1.91 8.71 2.32
N SER A 42 1.77 8.67 3.64
CA SER A 42 0.55 9.05 4.35
C SER A 42 0.87 9.60 5.73
N ARG A 43 -0.07 10.34 6.34
CA ARG A 43 -0.04 10.63 7.78
C ARG A 43 -0.25 9.33 8.57
N PRO A 44 0.28 9.24 9.82
CA PRO A 44 0.13 8.06 10.65
C PRO A 44 -1.30 7.95 11.17
N GLU A 45 -2.20 7.38 10.36
CA GLU A 45 -3.51 6.94 10.81
C GLU A 45 -3.40 5.55 11.44
N HIS A 46 -4.14 5.30 12.53
CA HIS A 46 -4.05 4.05 13.29
C HIS A 46 -4.37 2.82 12.43
N GLU A 47 -5.32 2.97 11.50
CA GLU A 47 -5.78 1.88 10.63
C GLU A 47 -4.74 1.53 9.54
N LEU A 48 -4.20 2.54 8.84
CA LEU A 48 -3.07 2.38 7.91
C LEU A 48 -1.86 1.75 8.60
N THR A 49 -1.49 2.27 9.77
CA THR A 49 -0.36 1.77 10.55
C THR A 49 -0.54 0.30 10.94
N SER A 50 -1.75 -0.11 11.30
CA SER A 50 -2.05 -1.51 11.64
C SER A 50 -1.97 -2.45 10.43
N ARG A 51 -2.32 -1.97 9.23
CA ARG A 51 -2.23 -2.73 7.98
C ARG A 51 -0.78 -2.90 7.52
N PHE A 52 0.01 -1.83 7.56
CA PHE A 52 1.44 -1.91 7.23
C PHE A 52 2.23 -2.80 8.20
N ASN A 53 1.82 -2.87 9.47
CA ASN A 53 2.46 -3.72 10.49
C ASN A 53 1.91 -5.15 10.55
N ARG A 54 0.89 -5.50 9.74
CA ARG A 54 0.42 -6.89 9.64
C ARG A 54 1.43 -7.69 8.82
N GLN A 55 1.71 -8.91 9.26
CA GLN A 55 2.73 -9.85 8.75
C GLN A 55 2.62 -10.21 7.24
N ASP A 56 1.63 -9.68 6.52
CA ASP A 56 1.51 -9.80 5.07
C ASP A 56 2.57 -8.93 4.32
N MET A 57 3.30 -8.06 5.03
CA MET A 57 4.34 -7.17 4.49
C MET A 57 5.79 -7.58 4.85
N ASP A 58 6.01 -8.74 5.47
CA ASP A 58 7.36 -9.19 5.86
C ASP A 58 8.32 -9.43 4.67
N GLY A 59 7.80 -9.50 3.43
CA GLY A 59 8.61 -9.61 2.22
C GLY A 59 9.06 -8.28 1.59
N VAL A 60 8.64 -7.13 2.13
CA VAL A 60 8.89 -5.80 1.51
C VAL A 60 10.07 -5.05 2.15
N MET A 61 10.64 -5.57 3.26
CA MET A 61 11.76 -4.94 3.98
C MET A 61 13.06 -5.77 3.99
N SER A 62 13.34 -6.58 2.96
CA SER A 62 14.68 -7.16 2.73
C SER A 62 15.31 -6.64 1.45
#